data_AF-A0A8J4EXJ1-F1
#
_entry.id   AF-A0A8J4EXJ1-F1
#
_cell.length_a   1.000
_cell.length_b   1.000
_cell.length_c   1.000
_cell.angle_alpha   90.00
_cell.angle_beta   90.00
_cell.angle_gamma   90.00
#
_symmetry.space_group_name_H-M   'P 1'
#
loop_
_entity.id
_entity.type
_entity.pdbx_description
1 polymer ?
#
loop_
_entity_poly.entity_id
_entity_poly.type
_entity_poly.pdbx_seq_one_letter_code
_entity_poly.pdbx_strand_id
1 'polypeptide(L)'
;MSTSDFTVGEIVDVRNYGRAEVVEPIVTEAGSRFYGRIRIKYQCDGNTYYARPENLRKTVQVKQRVLLCHSTTHYRTCAASVVNWNDAVLEVGSHEGECTWLLSRRCRYIVGVDKSPATIAAARRRYPELRFEEVDGFHVPALKALGPPDGSGFSVVLVDIGGIANLSTVAALVGLYYKEFPFSTKIVVKSVFLKRLVEDCLPYNTEKSNPWALVHAGDGADDTAVPASGSGSTGVRGTSSVHPDPDPDTAQIEEEAEAEGVEEAAEGHVEGAGEGPAARMSLAKGGFGERQGGGVGGRARKMMGSSAKGTEESCERETGPGGETCG
;
A
#
# COMPACT_ATOMS: atom_id res chain seq x y z
N MET A 1 -3.48 -2.74 31.04
CA MET A 1 -3.65 -2.66 29.57
C MET A 1 -4.87 -1.81 29.31
N SER A 2 -4.73 -0.73 28.52
CA SER A 2 -5.81 0.21 28.22
C SER A 2 -7.03 -0.54 27.69
N THR A 3 -8.21 -0.23 28.22
CA THR A 3 -9.50 -0.57 27.62
C THR A 3 -9.46 -0.16 26.15
N SER A 4 -9.65 -1.11 25.24
CA SER A 4 -9.37 -0.94 23.80
C SER A 4 -9.97 0.35 23.20
N ASP A 5 -9.12 1.19 22.62
CA ASP A 5 -9.44 2.54 22.09
C ASP A 5 -10.29 2.54 20.80
N PHE A 6 -11.09 1.50 20.54
CA PHE A 6 -11.91 1.39 19.33
C PHE A 6 -13.33 1.88 19.57
N THR A 7 -13.78 2.80 18.73
CA THR A 7 -15.11 3.43 18.81
C THR A 7 -16.06 2.83 17.77
N VAL A 8 -17.36 2.76 18.09
CA VAL A 8 -18.38 2.29 17.13
C VAL A 8 -18.41 3.23 15.91
N GLY A 9 -18.44 2.65 14.71
CA GLY A 9 -18.30 3.35 13.42
C GLY A 9 -16.85 3.52 12.95
N GLU A 10 -15.86 3.18 13.78
CA GLU A 10 -14.45 3.27 13.39
C GLU A 10 -14.08 2.20 12.37
N ILE A 11 -13.36 2.59 11.31
CA ILE A 11 -12.80 1.66 10.33
C ILE A 11 -11.47 1.11 10.84
N VAL A 12 -11.42 -0.20 11.00
CA VAL A 12 -10.26 -0.94 11.50
C VAL A 12 -9.75 -1.91 10.44
N ASP A 13 -8.45 -2.18 10.47
CA ASP A 13 -7.82 -3.27 9.74
C ASP A 13 -7.75 -4.49 10.64
N VAL A 14 -8.35 -5.59 10.20
CA VAL A 14 -8.35 -6.88 10.88
C VAL A 14 -7.20 -7.70 10.31
N ARG A 15 -6.26 -8.08 11.18
CA ARG A 15 -5.06 -8.81 10.81
C ARG A 15 -5.39 -10.06 9.98
N ASN A 16 -4.93 -10.11 8.74
CA ASN A 16 -5.14 -11.17 7.74
C ASN A 16 -6.55 -11.29 7.14
N TYR A 17 -7.50 -10.44 7.51
CA TYR A 17 -8.88 -10.51 7.02
C TYR A 17 -9.35 -9.21 6.32
N GLY A 18 -8.60 -8.11 6.43
CA GLY A 18 -8.88 -6.86 5.73
C GLY A 18 -9.68 -5.87 6.58
N ARG A 19 -10.38 -4.91 5.94
CA ARG A 19 -11.05 -3.82 6.66
C ARG A 19 -12.43 -4.20 7.19
N ALA A 20 -12.74 -3.68 8.36
CA ALA A 20 -14.04 -3.82 8.99
C ALA A 20 -14.45 -2.53 9.71
N GLU A 21 -15.74 -2.37 9.95
CA GLU A 21 -16.32 -1.33 10.80
C GLU A 21 -16.58 -1.91 12.19
N VAL A 22 -16.23 -1.18 13.24
CA VAL A 22 -16.62 -1.53 14.62
C VAL A 22 -18.11 -1.29 14.78
N VAL A 23 -18.89 -2.34 15.03
CA VAL A 23 -20.36 -2.24 15.16
C VAL A 23 -20.86 -2.33 16.60
N GLU A 24 -20.11 -3.00 17.48
CA GLU A 24 -20.37 -2.99 18.93
C GLU A 24 -19.04 -2.81 19.68
N PRO A 25 -19.05 -2.15 20.85
CA PRO A 25 -17.85 -2.00 21.66
C PRO A 25 -17.36 -3.34 22.22
N ILE A 26 -16.26 -3.31 22.96
CA ILE A 26 -15.73 -4.50 23.62
C ILE A 26 -16.76 -5.09 24.61
N VAL A 27 -16.96 -6.39 24.55
CA VAL A 27 -17.86 -7.12 25.47
C VAL A 27 -17.18 -7.27 26.84
N THR A 28 -17.73 -6.63 27.87
CA THR A 28 -17.17 -6.60 29.24
C THR A 28 -17.85 -7.58 30.20
N GLU A 29 -18.92 -8.26 29.79
CA GLU A 29 -19.62 -9.24 30.63
C GLU A 29 -18.82 -10.55 30.74
N ALA A 30 -18.29 -10.86 31.92
CA ALA A 30 -17.40 -12.00 32.15
C ALA A 30 -18.02 -13.38 31.83
N GLY A 31 -19.36 -13.50 31.84
CA GLY A 31 -20.07 -14.73 31.47
C GLY A 31 -20.32 -14.90 29.97
N SER A 32 -20.07 -13.86 29.16
CA SER A 32 -20.31 -13.92 27.72
C SER A 32 -19.23 -14.75 27.02
N ARG A 33 -19.65 -15.61 26.08
CA ARG A 33 -18.72 -16.33 25.19
C ARG A 33 -17.85 -15.40 24.32
N PHE A 34 -18.21 -14.12 24.26
CA PHE A 34 -17.50 -13.08 23.52
C PHE A 34 -16.74 -12.10 24.42
N TYR A 35 -16.62 -12.38 25.72
CA TYR A 35 -15.87 -11.54 26.65
C TYR A 35 -14.49 -11.14 26.11
N GLY A 36 -14.18 -9.84 26.17
CA GLY A 36 -12.94 -9.26 25.68
C GLY A 36 -12.85 -9.12 24.15
N ARG A 37 -13.96 -9.25 23.42
CA ARG A 37 -14.01 -9.10 21.95
C ARG A 37 -14.88 -7.93 21.52
N ILE A 38 -14.57 -7.39 20.35
CA ILE A 38 -15.28 -6.30 19.68
C ILE A 38 -16.06 -6.90 18.51
N ARG A 39 -17.33 -6.52 18.34
CA ARG A 39 -18.09 -6.93 17.16
C ARG A 39 -17.73 -6.00 16.01
N ILE A 40 -17.33 -6.59 14.89
CA ILE A 40 -16.95 -5.90 13.67
C ILE A 40 -17.81 -6.36 12.50
N LYS A 41 -17.92 -5.54 11.45
CA LYS A 41 -18.57 -5.85 10.18
C LYS A 41 -17.58 -5.69 9.04
N TYR A 42 -17.26 -6.77 8.33
CA TYR A 42 -16.32 -6.71 7.21
C TYR A 42 -16.89 -5.90 6.05
N GLN A 43 -16.03 -5.07 5.42
CA GLN A 43 -16.45 -4.24 4.30
C GLN A 43 -16.63 -5.02 2.98
N CYS A 44 -16.00 -6.20 2.86
CA CYS A 44 -16.03 -6.98 1.63
C CYS A 44 -17.33 -7.76 1.44
N ASP A 45 -17.93 -8.28 2.51
CA ASP A 45 -19.11 -9.14 2.45
C ASP A 45 -20.25 -8.69 3.39
N GLY A 46 -20.00 -7.71 4.25
CA GLY A 46 -20.98 -7.23 5.24
C GLY A 46 -21.20 -8.17 6.42
N ASN A 47 -20.49 -9.30 6.51
CA ASN A 47 -20.64 -10.26 7.59
C ASN A 47 -20.05 -9.73 8.90
N THR A 48 -20.65 -10.12 10.03
CA THR A 48 -20.22 -9.66 11.35
C THR A 48 -19.51 -10.75 12.15
N TYR A 49 -18.45 -10.38 12.87
CA TYR A 49 -17.65 -11.29 13.69
C TYR A 49 -17.20 -10.62 14.99
N TYR A 50 -16.91 -11.43 16.01
CA TYR A 50 -16.28 -10.96 17.25
C TYR A 50 -14.76 -11.14 17.17
N ALA A 51 -14.04 -10.03 17.02
CA ALA A 51 -12.58 -9.99 16.93
C ALA A 51 -11.97 -9.58 18.27
N ARG A 52 -10.76 -10.07 18.54
CA ARG A 52 -9.99 -9.60 19.69
C ARG A 52 -9.32 -8.26 19.36
N PRO A 53 -9.24 -7.29 20.30
CA PRO A 53 -8.59 -6.00 20.06
C PRO A 53 -7.16 -6.11 19.51
N GLU A 54 -6.36 -7.09 19.96
CA GLU A 54 -4.99 -7.31 19.47
C GLU A 54 -4.90 -7.72 17.99
N ASN A 55 -6.02 -8.10 17.37
CA ASN A 55 -6.11 -8.39 15.95
C ASN A 55 -6.62 -7.19 15.12
N LEU A 56 -6.98 -6.09 15.77
CA LEU A 56 -7.46 -4.88 15.12
C LEU A 56 -6.36 -3.82 15.10
N ARG A 57 -6.32 -3.04 14.03
CA ARG A 57 -5.45 -1.87 13.89
C ARG A 57 -6.29 -0.69 13.43
N LYS A 58 -6.04 0.49 13.98
CA LYS A 58 -6.69 1.72 13.49
C LYS A 58 -6.24 1.98 12.05
N THR A 59 -7.20 2.24 11.17
CA THR A 59 -6.86 2.73 9.83
C THR A 59 -6.67 4.23 9.88
N VAL A 60 -5.61 4.72 9.22
CA VAL A 60 -5.39 6.16 9.08
C VAL A 60 -5.98 6.59 7.75
N GLN A 61 -7.08 7.34 7.79
CA GLN A 61 -7.64 7.97 6.60
C GLN A 61 -6.79 9.19 6.24
N VAL A 62 -5.88 9.00 5.29
CA VAL A 62 -5.01 10.06 4.81
C VAL A 62 -5.67 10.80 3.64
N LYS A 63 -5.88 12.10 3.82
CA LYS A 63 -6.39 12.97 2.75
C LYS A 63 -5.33 13.17 1.66
N GLN A 64 -4.06 13.21 2.05
CA GLN A 64 -2.92 13.41 1.18
C GLN A 64 -2.84 12.32 0.12
N ARG A 65 -2.46 12.73 -1.08
CA ARG A 65 -2.31 11.84 -2.24
C ARG A 65 -0.98 11.10 -2.21
N VAL A 66 0.09 11.78 -1.78
CA VAL A 66 1.45 11.24 -1.68
C VAL A 66 1.80 11.02 -0.21
N LEU A 67 2.34 9.84 0.11
CA LEU A 67 2.70 9.41 1.45
C LEU A 67 4.16 8.98 1.45
N LEU A 68 4.97 9.57 2.33
CA LEU A 68 6.42 9.37 2.36
C LEU A 68 6.83 8.51 3.55
N CYS A 69 7.64 7.49 3.27
CA CYS A 69 8.17 6.54 4.23
C CYS A 69 9.70 6.55 4.16
N HIS A 70 10.39 6.47 5.30
CA HIS A 70 11.86 6.46 5.33
C HIS A 70 12.46 5.05 5.38
N SER A 71 11.74 4.05 5.89
CA SER A 71 12.23 2.68 6.05
C SER A 71 11.32 1.67 5.36
N THR A 72 11.84 0.48 5.07
CA THR A 72 11.06 -0.64 4.53
C THR A 72 9.90 -1.01 5.44
N THR A 73 10.13 -1.03 6.76
CA THR A 73 9.09 -1.30 7.76
C THR A 73 7.97 -0.26 7.72
N HIS A 74 8.32 1.03 7.64
CA HIS A 74 7.34 2.11 7.54
C HIS A 74 6.57 2.06 6.22
N TYR A 75 7.26 1.79 5.12
CA TYR A 75 6.66 1.65 3.79
C TYR A 75 5.62 0.51 3.77
N ARG A 76 5.98 -0.69 4.23
CA ARG A 76 5.05 -1.84 4.28
C ARG A 76 3.87 -1.57 5.22
N THR A 77 4.12 -0.93 6.36
CA THR A 77 3.07 -0.56 7.32
C THR A 77 2.12 0.48 6.74
N CYS A 78 2.65 1.51 6.06
CA CYS A 78 1.86 2.54 5.38
C CYS A 78 1.06 1.93 4.22
N ALA A 79 1.68 1.14 3.36
CA ALA A 79 0.99 0.46 2.26
C ALA A 79 -0.16 -0.41 2.78
N ALA A 80 0.08 -1.22 3.82
CA ALA A 80 -0.95 -2.05 4.44
C ALA A 80 -2.09 -1.23 5.07
N SER A 81 -1.82 -0.02 5.55
CA SER A 81 -2.84 0.85 6.16
C SER A 81 -3.68 1.59 5.14
N VAL A 82 -3.18 1.84 3.93
CA VAL A 82 -3.92 2.58 2.88
C VAL A 82 -4.59 1.71 1.84
N VAL A 83 -4.08 0.50 1.60
CA VAL A 83 -4.66 -0.47 0.66
C VAL A 83 -5.94 -1.10 1.23
N ASN A 84 -6.96 -1.21 0.38
CA ASN A 84 -8.28 -1.80 0.63
C ASN A 84 -8.50 -3.05 -0.20
N TRP A 85 -9.46 -3.88 0.23
CA TRP A 85 -9.82 -5.12 -0.46
C TRP A 85 -10.25 -4.93 -1.91
N ASN A 86 -10.82 -3.77 -2.27
CA ASN A 86 -11.27 -3.46 -3.62
C ASN A 86 -10.20 -2.73 -4.46
N ASP A 87 -9.04 -2.43 -3.89
CA ASP A 87 -8.00 -1.67 -4.59
C ASP A 87 -7.32 -2.48 -5.67
N ALA A 88 -6.86 -1.75 -6.69
CA ALA A 88 -5.90 -2.24 -7.66
C ALA A 88 -4.56 -1.56 -7.38
N VAL A 89 -3.54 -2.36 -7.10
CA VAL A 89 -2.24 -1.92 -6.60
C VAL A 89 -1.16 -2.18 -7.65
N LEU A 90 -0.35 -1.16 -7.94
CA LEU A 90 0.89 -1.29 -8.67
C LEU A 90 2.05 -1.09 -7.70
N GLU A 91 2.97 -2.03 -7.59
CA GLU A 91 4.22 -1.85 -6.84
C GLU A 91 5.40 -1.72 -7.79
N VAL A 92 6.08 -0.57 -7.75
CA VAL A 92 7.25 -0.26 -8.57
C VAL A 92 8.52 -0.39 -7.73
N GLY A 93 9.44 -1.23 -8.18
CA GLY A 93 10.58 -1.68 -7.39
C GLY A 93 10.20 -2.83 -6.45
N SER A 94 9.50 -3.84 -6.98
CA SER A 94 9.01 -4.95 -6.15
C SER A 94 10.13 -5.86 -5.61
N HIS A 95 11.34 -5.78 -6.16
CA HIS A 95 12.45 -6.68 -5.83
C HIS A 95 12.00 -8.15 -5.95
N GLU A 96 12.27 -8.96 -4.92
CA GLU A 96 11.81 -10.35 -4.82
C GLU A 96 10.32 -10.53 -4.48
N GLY A 97 9.54 -9.46 -4.36
CA GLY A 97 8.07 -9.52 -4.26
C GLY A 97 7.48 -9.67 -2.86
N GLU A 98 8.26 -9.52 -1.79
CA GLU A 98 7.79 -9.66 -0.38
C GLU A 98 6.62 -8.73 -0.04
N CYS A 99 6.71 -7.46 -0.44
CA CYS A 99 5.65 -6.48 -0.21
C CYS A 99 4.41 -6.78 -1.08
N THR A 100 4.62 -7.10 -2.36
CA THR A 100 3.57 -7.54 -3.29
C THR A 100 2.80 -8.71 -2.70
N TRP A 101 3.50 -9.73 -2.19
CA TRP A 101 2.88 -10.89 -1.55
C TRP A 101 2.10 -10.52 -0.30
N LEU A 102 2.68 -9.69 0.57
CA LEU A 102 2.00 -9.20 1.79
C LEU A 102 0.68 -8.50 1.45
N LEU A 103 0.66 -7.71 0.39
CA LEU A 103 -0.51 -6.91 -0.02
C LEU A 103 -1.50 -7.67 -0.90
N SER A 104 -1.09 -8.76 -1.55
CA SER A 104 -1.98 -9.57 -2.40
C SER A 104 -3.23 -10.08 -1.68
N ARG A 105 -3.14 -10.27 -0.35
CA ARG A 105 -4.25 -10.70 0.51
C ARG A 105 -5.16 -9.56 0.96
N ARG A 106 -4.82 -8.33 0.62
CA ARG A 106 -5.46 -7.09 1.09
C ARG A 106 -6.12 -6.31 -0.02
N CYS A 107 -5.96 -6.70 -1.28
CA CYS A 107 -6.46 -5.98 -2.45
C CYS A 107 -7.10 -6.92 -3.46
N ARG A 108 -7.82 -6.34 -4.43
CA ARG A 108 -8.52 -7.07 -5.48
C ARG A 108 -7.56 -7.49 -6.59
N TYR A 109 -6.56 -6.64 -6.84
CA TYR A 109 -5.61 -6.81 -7.92
C TYR A 109 -4.26 -6.21 -7.50
N ILE A 110 -3.17 -6.93 -7.73
CA ILE A 110 -1.82 -6.41 -7.52
C ILE A 110 -0.86 -6.92 -8.60
N VAL A 111 0.05 -6.05 -9.02
CA VAL A 111 1.18 -6.40 -9.87
C VAL A 111 2.45 -5.77 -9.27
N GLY A 112 3.48 -6.60 -9.09
CA GLY A 112 4.82 -6.13 -8.79
C GLY A 112 5.62 -5.89 -10.07
N VAL A 113 6.34 -4.78 -10.17
CA VAL A 113 7.24 -4.51 -11.28
C VAL A 113 8.62 -4.14 -10.79
N ASP A 114 9.62 -4.53 -11.56
CA ASP A 114 11.01 -4.23 -11.31
C ASP A 114 11.73 -4.12 -12.66
N LYS A 115 12.83 -3.37 -12.69
CA LYS A 115 13.64 -3.22 -13.89
C LYS A 115 14.61 -4.39 -14.07
N SER A 116 14.98 -5.07 -12.99
CA SER A 116 15.93 -6.17 -13.04
C SER A 116 15.24 -7.48 -13.45
N PRO A 117 15.63 -8.10 -14.58
CA PRO A 117 15.11 -9.40 -14.97
C PRO A 117 15.36 -10.48 -13.91
N ALA A 118 16.48 -10.38 -13.19
CA ALA A 118 16.89 -11.35 -12.17
C ALA A 118 15.97 -11.30 -10.94
N THR A 119 15.60 -10.09 -10.46
CA THR A 119 14.69 -9.93 -9.32
C THR A 119 13.28 -10.41 -9.69
N ILE A 120 12.81 -10.10 -10.90
CA ILE A 120 11.52 -10.61 -11.41
C ILE A 120 11.52 -12.14 -11.50
N ALA A 121 12.59 -12.76 -11.99
CA ALA A 121 12.71 -14.21 -12.02
C ALA A 121 12.68 -14.82 -10.60
N ALA A 122 13.37 -14.19 -9.64
CA ALA A 122 13.33 -14.61 -8.24
C ALA A 122 11.92 -14.47 -7.63
N ALA A 123 11.25 -13.35 -7.85
CA ALA A 123 9.90 -13.09 -7.37
C ALA A 123 8.88 -14.10 -7.92
N ARG A 124 8.90 -14.36 -9.23
CA ARG A 124 8.02 -15.37 -9.88
C ARG A 124 8.26 -16.78 -9.35
N ARG A 125 9.52 -17.12 -9.04
CA ARG A 125 9.85 -18.43 -8.43
C ARG A 125 9.35 -18.52 -6.98
N ARG A 126 9.45 -17.42 -6.23
CA ARG A 126 9.06 -17.35 -4.80
C ARG A 126 7.55 -17.31 -4.62
N TYR A 127 6.84 -16.59 -5.50
CA TYR A 127 5.39 -16.40 -5.46
C TYR A 127 4.75 -16.65 -6.84
N PRO A 128 4.68 -17.91 -7.30
CA PRO A 128 4.26 -18.27 -8.65
C PRO A 128 2.79 -17.92 -8.97
N GLU A 129 1.97 -17.70 -7.95
CA GLU A 129 0.57 -17.29 -8.08
C GLU A 129 0.38 -15.78 -8.33
N LEU A 130 1.43 -14.97 -8.12
CA LEU A 130 1.37 -13.52 -8.27
C LEU A 130 1.96 -13.06 -9.60
N ARG A 131 1.44 -11.93 -10.08
CA ARG A 131 1.91 -11.32 -11.32
C ARG A 131 3.08 -10.39 -11.04
N PHE A 132 4.22 -10.70 -11.65
CA PHE A 132 5.40 -9.84 -11.69
C PHE A 132 5.79 -9.57 -13.13
N GLU A 133 6.22 -8.35 -13.43
CA GLU A 133 6.60 -7.92 -14.79
C GLU A 133 7.89 -7.12 -14.80
N GLU A 134 8.73 -7.37 -15.81
CA GLU A 134 9.95 -6.59 -16.04
C GLU A 134 9.58 -5.29 -16.77
N VAL A 135 9.50 -4.18 -16.03
CA VAL A 135 9.13 -2.87 -16.59
C VAL A 135 9.91 -1.77 -15.87
N ASP A 136 10.49 -0.85 -16.65
CA ASP A 136 11.10 0.36 -16.09
C ASP A 136 10.00 1.28 -15.51
N GLY A 137 10.19 1.74 -14.27
CA GLY A 137 9.26 2.65 -13.60
C GLY A 137 8.98 3.94 -14.38
N PHE A 138 9.91 4.41 -15.21
CA PHE A 138 9.68 5.60 -16.03
C PHE A 138 8.81 5.33 -17.27
N HIS A 139 8.55 4.07 -17.62
CA HIS A 139 7.74 3.69 -18.79
C HIS A 139 6.24 3.60 -18.46
N VAL A 140 5.64 4.74 -18.11
CA VAL A 140 4.24 4.86 -17.67
C VAL A 140 3.20 4.19 -18.58
N PRO A 141 3.29 4.28 -19.93
CA PRO A 141 2.32 3.59 -20.78
C PRO A 141 2.30 2.07 -20.57
N ALA A 142 3.46 1.45 -20.35
CA ALA A 142 3.55 0.02 -20.05
C ALA A 142 2.96 -0.27 -18.67
N LEU A 143 3.30 0.53 -17.65
CA LEU A 143 2.73 0.38 -16.31
C LEU A 143 1.20 0.45 -16.34
N LYS A 144 0.62 1.44 -17.03
CA LYS A 144 -0.84 1.58 -17.17
C LYS A 144 -1.46 0.37 -17.88
N ALA A 145 -0.78 -0.21 -18.86
CA ALA A 145 -1.24 -1.40 -19.57
C ALA A 145 -1.26 -2.67 -18.68
N LEU A 146 -0.56 -2.67 -17.54
CA LEU A 146 -0.63 -3.74 -16.53
C LEU A 146 -1.87 -3.63 -15.63
N GLY A 147 -2.68 -2.58 -15.79
CA GLY A 147 -3.88 -2.35 -15.01
C GLY A 147 -4.87 -3.51 -15.04
N PRO A 148 -5.86 -3.51 -14.15
CA PRO A 148 -6.92 -4.51 -14.14
C PRO A 148 -7.61 -4.65 -15.51
N PRO A 149 -8.05 -5.86 -15.91
CA PRO A 149 -8.71 -6.09 -17.20
C PRO A 149 -10.02 -5.30 -17.41
N ASP A 150 -10.66 -4.84 -16.33
CA ASP A 150 -11.87 -4.02 -16.36
C ASP A 150 -11.60 -2.55 -16.74
N GLY A 151 -10.32 -2.17 -16.89
CA GLY A 151 -9.91 -0.82 -17.25
C GLY A 151 -9.99 0.20 -16.10
N SER A 152 -10.25 -0.22 -14.85
CA SER A 152 -10.37 0.70 -13.71
C SER A 152 -9.07 1.43 -13.37
N GLY A 153 -7.93 0.98 -13.92
CA GLY A 153 -6.61 1.45 -13.56
C GLY A 153 -6.22 1.10 -12.12
N PHE A 154 -5.14 1.70 -11.64
CA PHE A 154 -4.64 1.50 -10.27
C PHE A 154 -5.16 2.59 -9.33
N SER A 155 -5.70 2.18 -8.18
CA SER A 155 -6.12 3.08 -7.10
C SER A 155 -4.99 3.37 -6.12
N VAL A 156 -3.96 2.52 -6.08
CA VAL A 156 -2.75 2.72 -5.28
C VAL A 156 -1.51 2.40 -6.11
N VAL A 157 -0.52 3.28 -6.09
CA VAL A 157 0.82 3.06 -6.64
C VAL A 157 1.82 3.12 -5.50
N LEU A 158 2.63 2.08 -5.35
CA LEU A 158 3.68 1.99 -4.36
C LEU A 158 5.03 2.11 -5.08
N VAL A 159 5.96 2.87 -4.49
CA VAL A 159 7.25 3.20 -5.09
C VAL A 159 8.35 2.89 -4.09
N ASP A 160 9.08 1.80 -4.33
CA ASP A 160 10.26 1.37 -3.58
C ASP A 160 11.43 1.09 -4.54
N ILE A 161 11.85 2.12 -5.27
CA ILE A 161 12.98 2.03 -6.20
C ILE A 161 14.33 2.12 -5.49
N GLY A 162 14.58 1.24 -4.50
CA GLY A 162 15.87 1.06 -3.83
C GLY A 162 16.25 2.16 -2.81
N GLY A 163 16.87 1.77 -1.70
CA GLY A 163 17.23 2.69 -0.60
C GLY A 163 18.25 3.78 -0.96
N ILE A 164 19.01 3.60 -2.06
CA ILE A 164 20.12 4.46 -2.48
C ILE A 164 19.76 5.27 -3.75
N ALA A 165 18.53 5.15 -4.28
CA ALA A 165 18.14 5.99 -5.41
C ALA A 165 18.28 7.47 -5.03
N ASN A 166 18.95 8.22 -5.91
CA ASN A 166 19.17 9.64 -5.68
C ASN A 166 17.84 10.40 -5.63
N LEU A 167 17.83 11.50 -4.87
CA LEU A 167 16.64 12.32 -4.64
C LEU A 167 15.98 12.77 -5.96
N SER A 168 16.78 13.15 -6.96
CA SER A 168 16.25 13.63 -8.25
C SER A 168 15.49 12.55 -9.02
N THR A 169 15.95 11.30 -8.98
CA THR A 169 15.27 10.16 -9.63
C THR A 169 13.94 9.88 -8.95
N VAL A 170 13.92 9.80 -7.61
CA VAL A 170 12.67 9.58 -6.85
C VAL A 170 11.70 10.73 -7.08
N ALA A 171 12.16 11.98 -6.99
CA ALA A 171 11.32 13.15 -7.20
C ALA A 171 10.74 13.20 -8.62
N ALA A 172 11.55 12.88 -9.64
CA ALA A 172 11.10 12.80 -11.03
C ALA A 172 10.03 11.72 -11.22
N LEU A 173 10.22 10.53 -10.63
CA LEU A 173 9.26 9.44 -10.71
C LEU A 173 7.95 9.78 -10.01
N VAL A 174 8.01 10.36 -8.81
CA VAL A 174 6.83 10.82 -8.07
C VAL A 174 6.10 11.90 -8.84
N GLY A 175 6.81 12.90 -9.39
CA GLY A 175 6.20 13.96 -10.20
C GLY A 175 5.53 13.41 -11.47
N LEU A 176 6.17 12.45 -12.13
CA LEU A 176 5.62 11.74 -13.27
C LEU A 176 4.32 11.01 -12.90
N TYR A 177 4.31 10.25 -11.80
CA TYR A 177 3.13 9.50 -11.37
C TYR A 177 2.01 10.40 -10.88
N TYR A 178 2.36 11.49 -10.18
CA TYR A 178 1.40 12.50 -9.76
C TYR A 178 0.67 13.12 -10.97
N LYS A 179 1.39 13.35 -12.07
CA LYS A 179 0.82 13.85 -13.33
C LYS A 179 -0.01 12.80 -14.06
N GLU A 180 0.50 11.57 -14.16
CA GLU A 180 -0.02 10.58 -15.10
C GLU A 180 -1.14 9.70 -14.55
N PHE A 181 -1.19 9.45 -13.24
CA PHE A 181 -2.26 8.67 -12.63
C PHE A 181 -3.43 9.58 -12.20
N PRO A 182 -4.67 9.06 -12.12
CA PRO A 182 -5.81 9.81 -11.62
C PRO A 182 -5.55 10.47 -10.26
N PHE A 183 -6.22 11.60 -10.00
CA PHE A 183 -6.07 12.32 -8.73
C PHE A 183 -6.50 11.49 -7.51
N SER A 184 -7.42 10.54 -7.70
CA SER A 184 -7.85 9.59 -6.68
C SER A 184 -6.80 8.52 -6.34
N THR A 185 -5.79 8.31 -7.20
CA THR A 185 -4.73 7.32 -6.97
C THR A 185 -3.81 7.79 -5.86
N LYS A 186 -3.69 6.97 -4.81
CA LYS A 186 -2.73 7.18 -3.72
C LYS A 186 -1.34 6.72 -4.14
N ILE A 187 -0.31 7.46 -3.73
CA ILE A 187 1.08 7.19 -4.06
C ILE A 187 1.85 7.03 -2.75
N VAL A 188 2.34 5.82 -2.46
CA VAL A 188 3.18 5.55 -1.29
C VAL A 188 4.63 5.45 -1.77
N VAL A 189 5.52 6.23 -1.18
CA VAL A 189 6.92 6.32 -1.62
C VAL A 189 7.85 6.00 -0.48
N LYS A 190 8.78 5.08 -0.69
CA LYS A 190 9.91 4.86 0.19
C LYS A 190 11.11 5.67 -0.31
N SER A 191 11.54 6.65 0.49
CA SER A 191 12.76 7.41 0.25
C SER A 191 13.17 8.17 1.50
N VAL A 192 14.37 7.89 2.01
CA VAL A 192 14.95 8.61 3.15
C VAL A 192 15.13 10.09 2.81
N PHE A 193 15.77 10.38 1.67
CA PHE A 193 16.12 11.75 1.28
C PHE A 193 14.89 12.61 0.97
N LEU A 194 13.91 12.08 0.23
CA LEU A 194 12.71 12.85 -0.10
C LEU A 194 11.87 13.11 1.16
N LYS A 195 11.77 12.14 2.07
CA LYS A 195 11.03 12.33 3.32
C LYS A 195 11.67 13.42 4.18
N ARG A 196 13.00 13.35 4.40
CA ARG A 196 13.74 14.37 5.18
C ARG A 196 13.57 15.76 4.57
N LEU A 197 13.77 15.89 3.26
CA LEU A 197 13.57 17.16 2.56
C LEU A 197 12.18 17.74 2.83
N VAL A 198 11.13 16.93 2.73
CA VAL A 198 9.76 17.40 2.96
C VAL A 198 9.48 17.76 4.42
N GLU A 199 10.08 17.05 5.38
CA GLU A 199 9.98 17.40 6.81
C GLU A 199 10.67 18.72 7.14
N ASP A 200 11.76 19.04 6.44
CA ASP A 200 12.50 20.29 6.58
C ASP A 200 11.92 21.44 5.72
N CYS A 201 10.92 21.15 4.88
CA CYS A 201 10.27 22.14 4.03
C CYS A 201 9.02 22.71 4.70
N LEU A 202 9.00 24.02 4.89
CA LEU A 202 7.77 24.76 5.18
C LEU A 202 7.20 25.32 3.87
N PRO A 203 5.97 24.95 3.46
CA PRO A 203 5.36 25.55 2.29
C PRO A 203 5.18 27.04 2.55
N TYR A 204 5.85 27.87 1.75
CA TYR A 204 5.64 29.31 1.79
C TYR A 204 4.23 29.61 1.29
N ASN A 205 3.37 30.09 2.18
CA ASN A 205 2.02 30.49 1.85
C ASN A 205 1.78 31.91 2.38
N THR A 206 1.47 32.85 1.48
CA THR A 206 1.16 34.24 1.82
C THR A 206 -0.28 34.43 2.29
N GLU A 207 -1.13 33.42 2.12
CA GLU A 207 -2.52 33.47 2.56
C GLU A 207 -2.64 33.17 4.06
N LYS A 208 -3.44 33.97 4.78
CA LYS A 208 -3.65 33.85 6.24
C LYS A 208 -4.26 32.51 6.66
N SER A 209 -4.93 31.79 5.77
CA SER A 209 -5.50 30.47 6.01
C SER A 209 -4.65 29.41 5.32
N ASN A 210 -3.54 28.99 5.95
CA ASN A 210 -2.77 27.88 5.43
C ASN A 210 -3.36 26.55 5.95
N PRO A 211 -4.06 25.73 5.14
CA PRO A 211 -4.53 24.41 5.57
C PRO A 211 -3.38 23.43 5.84
N TRP A 212 -2.14 23.80 5.49
CA TRP A 212 -0.91 23.05 5.71
C TRP A 212 -0.04 23.62 6.81
N ALA A 213 -0.52 24.60 7.59
CA ALA A 213 0.17 24.95 8.83
C ALA A 213 0.23 23.68 9.68
N LEU A 214 1.43 23.14 9.87
CA LEU A 214 1.68 22.08 10.84
C LEU A 214 1.07 22.57 12.15
N VAL A 215 -0.02 21.96 12.58
CA VAL A 215 -0.55 22.18 13.92
C VAL A 215 0.54 21.65 14.83
N HIS A 216 1.39 22.54 15.34
CA HIS A 216 2.39 22.16 16.31
C HIS A 216 1.62 21.53 17.47
N ALA A 217 1.90 20.26 17.75
CA ALA A 217 1.21 19.48 18.78
C ALA A 217 1.52 19.95 20.21
N GLY A 218 1.92 21.22 20.40
CA GLY A 218 2.43 21.79 21.65
C GLY A 218 1.77 23.07 22.12
N ASP A 219 1.05 23.83 21.29
CA ASP A 219 0.55 25.16 21.70
C ASP A 219 -0.88 25.12 22.26
N GLY A 220 -1.15 24.12 23.10
CA GLY A 220 -2.32 24.09 23.99
C GLY A 220 -2.10 24.91 25.27
N ALA A 221 -1.38 26.03 25.20
CA ALA A 221 -1.20 26.94 26.32
C ALA A 221 -2.34 27.96 26.35
N ASP A 222 -3.42 27.57 27.02
CA ASP A 222 -4.26 28.39 27.91
C ASP A 222 -4.18 29.92 27.72
N ASP A 223 -4.90 30.44 26.72
CA ASP A 223 -5.13 31.86 26.55
C ASP A 223 -6.37 32.28 27.37
N THR A 224 -6.29 32.10 28.68
CA THR A 224 -7.21 32.72 29.63
C THR A 224 -6.80 34.17 29.85
N ALA A 225 -7.44 35.06 29.10
CA ALA A 225 -7.33 36.50 29.20
C ALA A 225 -7.55 36.99 30.65
N VAL A 226 -6.51 37.56 31.26
CA VAL A 226 -6.61 38.38 32.48
C VAL A 226 -6.77 39.85 32.05
N PRO A 227 -7.80 40.59 32.50
CA PRO A 227 -7.95 42.00 32.17
C PRO A 227 -6.90 42.86 32.89
N ALA A 228 -6.31 43.77 32.14
CA ALA A 228 -5.25 44.67 32.57
C ALA A 228 -5.74 45.76 33.55
N SER A 229 -5.01 45.91 34.67
CA SER A 229 -4.95 47.16 35.44
C SER A 229 -3.54 47.34 35.98
N GLY A 230 -2.93 48.50 35.74
CA GLY A 230 -1.78 48.96 36.53
C GLY A 230 -0.62 49.53 35.73
N SER A 231 -0.53 50.86 35.76
CA SER A 231 0.63 51.68 35.39
C SER A 231 1.88 51.34 36.20
N GLY A 232 3.07 51.37 35.58
CA GLY A 232 4.34 51.40 36.31
C GLY A 232 5.56 51.36 35.39
N SER A 233 6.40 52.39 35.47
CA SER A 233 7.56 52.64 34.62
C SER A 233 8.84 51.91 35.08
N THR A 234 9.85 51.97 34.19
CA THR A 234 11.31 51.84 34.39
C THR A 234 11.95 50.45 34.47
N GLY A 235 12.99 50.25 33.64
CA GLY A 235 14.12 49.35 33.97
C GLY A 235 14.65 48.43 32.87
N VAL A 236 15.56 48.94 32.04
CA VAL A 236 16.86 48.34 31.65
C VAL A 236 17.01 46.80 31.69
N ARG A 237 17.23 46.15 30.53
CA ARG A 237 18.48 45.40 30.18
C ARG A 237 18.32 44.66 28.85
N GLY A 238 19.20 44.96 27.90
CA GLY A 238 19.39 44.14 26.70
C GLY A 238 19.97 42.78 27.08
N THR A 239 19.39 41.72 26.52
CA THR A 239 19.98 40.39 26.49
C THR A 239 20.17 40.04 25.02
N SER A 240 21.43 39.80 24.65
CA SER A 240 21.80 39.27 23.35
C SER A 240 21.36 37.82 23.27
N SER A 241 20.53 37.47 22.27
CA SER A 241 20.26 36.10 21.90
C SER A 241 21.52 35.49 21.30
N VAL A 242 22.25 34.72 22.11
CA VAL A 242 23.28 33.79 21.63
C VAL A 242 22.54 32.59 21.05
N HIS A 243 22.61 32.43 19.73
CA HIS A 243 22.30 31.16 19.08
C HIS A 243 23.39 30.16 19.49
N PRO A 244 23.06 28.98 20.03
CA PRO A 244 24.02 27.90 20.12
C PRO A 244 24.29 27.39 18.69
N ASP A 245 25.57 27.35 18.33
CA ASP A 245 26.03 26.63 17.14
C ASP A 245 25.59 25.16 17.22
N PRO A 246 25.20 24.54 16.09
CA PRO A 246 24.87 23.13 16.07
C PRO A 246 26.11 22.30 16.38
N ASP A 247 25.94 21.39 17.32
CA ASP A 247 26.91 20.38 17.77
C ASP A 247 27.43 19.56 16.57
N PRO A 248 28.75 19.53 16.28
CA PRO A 248 29.29 18.82 15.12
C PRO A 248 29.27 17.28 15.25
N ASP A 249 28.73 16.71 16.34
CA ASP A 249 28.86 15.29 16.65
C ASP A 249 27.67 14.40 16.23
N THR A 250 26.79 14.88 15.35
CA THR A 250 25.71 14.04 14.76
C THR A 250 26.08 13.53 13.36
N ALA A 251 27.22 12.84 13.25
CA ALA A 251 27.64 12.20 12.01
C ALA A 251 28.16 10.77 12.25
N GLN A 252 27.36 9.93 12.92
CA GLN A 252 27.47 8.48 12.83
C GLN A 252 26.06 7.89 12.76
N ILE A 253 25.44 7.98 11.58
CA ILE A 253 24.35 7.08 11.22
C ILE A 253 25.06 5.79 10.83
N GLU A 254 24.98 4.79 11.71
CA GLU A 254 25.39 3.43 11.41
C GLU A 254 24.70 2.98 10.11
N GLU A 255 25.57 2.73 9.14
CA GLU A 255 25.29 2.14 7.85
C GLU A 255 24.92 0.68 8.08
N GLU A 256 23.64 0.40 8.37
CA GLU A 256 23.05 -0.92 8.09
C GLU A 256 22.89 -1.04 6.56
N ALA A 257 24.03 -1.12 5.87
CA ALA A 257 24.10 -1.79 4.59
C ALA A 257 23.85 -3.26 4.89
N GLU A 258 22.61 -3.72 4.63
CA GLU A 258 22.34 -5.13 4.44
C GLU A 258 23.31 -5.64 3.37
N ALA A 259 24.34 -6.35 3.82
CA ALA A 259 25.28 -7.06 2.98
C ALA A 259 24.54 -8.24 2.32
N GLU A 260 23.77 -7.95 1.27
CA GLU A 260 23.41 -8.97 0.30
C GLU A 260 24.65 -9.28 -0.54
N GLY A 261 25.26 -10.43 -0.25
CA GLY A 261 26.42 -10.95 -0.96
C GLY A 261 26.09 -11.19 -2.43
N VAL A 262 26.68 -10.40 -3.30
CA VAL A 262 26.82 -10.70 -4.73
C VAL A 262 27.93 -11.75 -4.83
N GLU A 263 27.58 -13.03 -4.87
CA GLU A 263 28.49 -14.06 -5.39
C GLU A 263 28.62 -13.84 -6.91
N GLU A 264 29.76 -13.27 -7.27
CA GLU A 264 30.27 -13.16 -8.63
C GLU A 264 30.52 -14.57 -9.18
N ALA A 265 29.66 -15.02 -10.10
CA ALA A 265 29.85 -16.28 -10.79
C ALA A 265 31.10 -16.19 -11.69
N ALA A 266 32.17 -16.83 -11.26
CA ALA A 266 33.41 -16.98 -12.00
C ALA A 266 33.15 -17.62 -13.38
N GLU A 267 33.55 -16.91 -14.43
CA GLU A 267 33.62 -17.40 -15.80
C GLU A 267 34.63 -18.55 -15.89
N GLY A 268 34.12 -19.76 -16.06
CA GLY A 268 34.91 -20.94 -16.41
C GLY A 268 35.34 -20.87 -17.87
N HIS A 269 36.59 -20.45 -18.08
CA HIS A 269 37.34 -20.55 -19.33
C HIS A 269 37.54 -22.04 -19.69
N VAL A 270 36.99 -22.50 -20.81
CA VAL A 270 37.35 -23.81 -21.41
C VAL A 270 37.85 -23.55 -22.83
N GLU A 271 39.17 -23.58 -22.97
CA GLU A 271 39.85 -23.76 -24.25
C GLU A 271 39.72 -25.22 -24.69
N GLY A 272 39.34 -25.45 -25.96
CA GLY A 272 39.28 -26.79 -26.53
C GLY A 272 39.02 -26.73 -28.04
N ALA A 273 40.10 -26.89 -28.80
CA ALA A 273 40.21 -26.81 -30.25
C ALA A 273 39.32 -27.79 -31.05
N GLY A 274 39.04 -27.43 -32.31
CA GLY A 274 38.53 -28.37 -33.31
C GLY A 274 38.10 -27.71 -34.62
N GLU A 275 39.06 -27.58 -35.55
CA GLU A 275 38.84 -27.19 -36.95
C GLU A 275 37.87 -28.17 -37.68
N GLY A 276 37.12 -27.65 -38.66
CA GLY A 276 36.12 -28.38 -39.47
C GLY A 276 36.71 -29.42 -40.44
N PRO A 277 35.98 -29.87 -41.51
CA PRO A 277 35.21 -29.01 -42.41
C PRO A 277 33.89 -29.58 -43.02
N ALA A 278 33.12 -28.65 -43.61
CA ALA A 278 32.28 -28.74 -44.82
C ALA A 278 31.36 -29.96 -45.08
N ALA A 279 30.06 -29.70 -45.30
CA ALA A 279 29.45 -29.76 -46.65
C ALA A 279 27.91 -29.72 -46.66
N ARG A 280 27.40 -29.00 -47.68
CA ARG A 280 26.22 -29.30 -48.53
C ARG A 280 24.80 -28.87 -48.11
N MET A 281 24.32 -27.95 -48.96
CA MET A 281 22.95 -27.72 -49.47
C MET A 281 22.02 -28.94 -49.43
N SER A 282 20.74 -28.72 -49.11
CA SER A 282 19.62 -29.00 -50.05
C SER A 282 18.28 -28.40 -49.58
N LEU A 283 17.52 -27.92 -50.56
CA LEU A 283 16.10 -27.59 -50.49
C LEU A 283 15.23 -28.86 -50.55
N ALA A 284 14.11 -28.87 -49.81
CA ALA A 284 12.82 -29.49 -50.16
C ALA A 284 11.77 -29.00 -49.13
N LYS A 285 10.70 -28.24 -49.45
CA LYS A 285 9.45 -28.59 -50.15
C LYS A 285 8.77 -29.89 -49.69
N GLY A 286 7.65 -29.70 -48.99
CA GLY A 286 6.41 -30.48 -49.16
C GLY A 286 6.21 -31.67 -48.22
N GLY A 287 5.00 -31.80 -47.67
CA GLY A 287 4.56 -33.07 -47.08
C GLY A 287 3.43 -32.96 -46.07
N PHE A 288 2.19 -32.91 -46.55
CA PHE A 288 0.98 -33.29 -45.83
C PHE A 288 1.17 -34.64 -45.11
N GLY A 289 0.66 -34.75 -43.88
CA GLY A 289 0.66 -35.99 -43.12
C GLY A 289 -0.43 -35.98 -42.06
N GLU A 290 -1.64 -36.38 -42.47
CA GLU A 290 -2.68 -36.89 -41.58
C GLU A 290 -2.11 -37.93 -40.61
N ARG A 291 -2.38 -37.76 -39.32
CA ARG A 291 -2.40 -38.88 -38.37
C ARG A 291 -3.70 -38.86 -37.57
N GLN A 292 -4.53 -39.85 -37.89
CA GLN A 292 -5.57 -40.37 -37.03
C GLN A 292 -4.96 -41.08 -35.80
N GLY A 293 -5.67 -41.03 -34.68
CA GLY A 293 -5.83 -42.21 -33.80
C GLY A 293 -5.27 -42.14 -32.38
N GLY A 294 -6.20 -42.15 -31.40
CA GLY A 294 -6.03 -42.70 -30.04
C GLY A 294 -5.54 -41.69 -28.98
N GLY A 295 -6.26 -41.30 -27.92
CA GLY A 295 -7.48 -41.83 -27.31
C GLY A 295 -7.19 -42.61 -26.03
N VAL A 296 -6.92 -41.94 -24.89
CA VAL A 296 -7.17 -42.36 -23.48
C VAL A 296 -7.04 -41.07 -22.63
N GLY A 297 -8.08 -40.49 -22.04
CA GLY A 297 -8.78 -40.97 -20.85
C GLY A 297 -8.36 -40.15 -19.62
N GLY A 298 -8.93 -38.94 -19.46
CA GLY A 298 -8.69 -38.05 -18.31
C GLY A 298 -10.01 -37.51 -17.75
N ARG A 299 -10.43 -38.03 -16.60
CA ARG A 299 -11.71 -37.77 -15.92
C ARG A 299 -11.96 -36.29 -15.64
N ALA A 300 -13.01 -35.74 -16.25
CA ALA A 300 -13.63 -34.49 -15.83
C ALA A 300 -14.40 -34.71 -14.51
N ARG A 301 -14.05 -33.96 -13.46
CA ARG A 301 -14.87 -33.87 -12.23
C ARG A 301 -16.10 -33.03 -12.53
N LYS A 302 -17.24 -33.72 -12.66
CA LYS A 302 -18.59 -33.19 -12.67
C LYS A 302 -18.91 -32.62 -11.28
N MET A 303 -18.86 -31.29 -11.11
CA MET A 303 -19.48 -30.63 -9.96
C MET A 303 -20.99 -30.75 -10.14
N MET A 304 -21.62 -31.57 -9.30
CA MET A 304 -23.07 -31.70 -9.24
C MET A 304 -23.67 -30.40 -8.69
N GLY A 305 -24.50 -29.75 -9.50
CA GLY A 305 -25.44 -28.74 -9.03
C GLY A 305 -26.53 -29.42 -8.20
N SER A 306 -26.58 -29.09 -6.92
CA SER A 306 -27.72 -29.41 -6.07
C SER A 306 -28.73 -28.27 -6.19
N SER A 307 -29.86 -28.58 -6.83
CA SER A 307 -31.08 -27.77 -6.75
C SER A 307 -31.61 -27.77 -5.33
N ALA A 308 -31.73 -26.59 -4.71
CA ALA A 308 -32.62 -26.37 -3.58
C ALA A 308 -33.81 -25.53 -4.09
N LYS A 309 -34.97 -26.19 -4.15
CA LYS A 309 -36.30 -25.57 -4.21
C LYS A 309 -36.70 -25.16 -2.78
N GLY A 310 -37.46 -24.07 -2.69
CA GLY A 310 -38.16 -23.61 -1.49
C GLY A 310 -37.52 -22.33 -0.95
N THR A 311 -38.24 -21.26 -0.66
CA THR A 311 -39.68 -21.01 -0.56
C THR A 311 -39.83 -19.49 -0.68
N GLU A 312 -40.82 -19.02 -1.44
CA GLU A 312 -41.24 -17.62 -1.44
C GLU A 312 -41.78 -17.29 -0.05
N GLU A 313 -41.15 -16.32 0.63
CA GLU A 313 -41.72 -15.68 1.80
C GLU A 313 -41.85 -14.19 1.49
N SER A 314 -43.11 -13.79 1.40
CA SER A 314 -43.60 -12.46 1.08
C SER A 314 -43.14 -11.43 2.09
N CYS A 315 -42.42 -10.41 1.63
CA CYS A 315 -42.17 -9.19 2.38
C CYS A 315 -43.43 -8.31 2.30
N GLU A 316 -44.23 -8.32 3.37
CA GLU A 316 -45.33 -7.38 3.56
C GLU A 316 -44.76 -5.96 3.67
N ARG A 317 -45.18 -5.08 2.74
CA ARG A 317 -45.02 -3.63 2.86
C ARG A 317 -46.22 -3.09 3.63
N GLU A 318 -45.97 -2.54 4.81
CA GLU A 318 -46.94 -1.68 5.49
C GLU A 318 -47.09 -0.37 4.71
N THR A 319 -48.27 -0.18 4.11
CA THR A 319 -48.75 1.12 3.64
C THR A 319 -49.39 1.85 4.81
N GLY A 320 -48.75 2.93 5.28
CA GLY A 320 -49.36 3.84 6.25
C GLY A 320 -50.44 4.72 5.59
N PRO A 321 -51.58 4.99 6.25
CA PRO A 321 -52.56 5.97 5.80
C PRO A 321 -52.27 7.34 6.43
N GLY A 322 -52.56 8.42 5.69
CA GLY A 322 -52.64 9.75 6.29
C GLY A 322 -52.40 10.88 5.31
N GLY A 323 -53.39 11.16 4.46
CA GLY A 323 -53.56 12.50 3.94
C GLY A 323 -54.21 13.38 5.01
N GLU A 324 -53.88 14.67 5.03
CA GLU A 324 -54.86 15.75 5.02
C GLU A 324 -54.14 17.10 4.90
N THR A 325 -54.50 17.82 3.84
CA THR A 325 -54.24 19.24 3.63
C THR A 325 -55.31 20.06 4.34
N CYS A 326 -54.90 21.05 5.13
CA CYS A 326 -55.70 22.23 5.47
C CYS A 326 -54.77 23.34 5.95
N GLY A 327 -54.81 24.51 5.30
CA GLY A 327 -54.07 25.73 5.68
C GLY A 327 -53.36 26.38 4.50
#